data_AF-M2A5I0-F1
#
_entry.id   AF-M2A5I0-F1
#
_cell.length_a   1.000
_cell.length_b   1.000
_cell.length_c   1.000
_cell.angle_alpha   90.00
_cell.angle_beta   90.00
_cell.angle_gamma   90.00
#
_symmetry.space_group_name_H-M   'P 1'
#
loop_
_entity.id
_entity.type
_entity.pdbx_description
1 polymer ?
#
loop_
_entity_poly.entity_id
_entity_poly.type
_entity_poly.pdbx_seq_one_letter_code
_entity_poly.pdbx_strand_id
1 'polypeptide(L)'
;MKRFSKRKSIPQGKDSEMLVLSRKEGEKLVIGDNIVITVNRIAGNRVAIGIEAPREVSIVRGELDQRDSVDRASKGKAGAPNSAMLDHDIAVAGQAER
;
A
#
# COMPACT_ATOMS: atom_id res chain seq x y z
N MET A 1 -40.03 -23.06 26.92
CA MET A 1 -38.93 -22.10 26.71
C MET A 1 -38.17 -22.44 25.42
N LYS A 2 -38.31 -21.65 24.35
CA LYS A 2 -37.47 -21.74 23.14
C LYS A 2 -37.10 -20.32 22.73
N ARG A 3 -35.83 -19.94 22.92
CA ARG A 3 -35.29 -18.74 22.28
C ARG A 3 -34.37 -19.20 21.16
N PHE A 4 -34.95 -19.27 19.97
CA PHE A 4 -34.20 -19.20 18.72
C PHE A 4 -33.39 -17.90 18.74
N SER A 5 -32.06 -18.02 18.67
CA SER A 5 -31.22 -16.92 18.24
C SER A 5 -30.41 -17.43 17.05
N LYS A 6 -30.91 -17.08 15.86
CA LYS A 6 -30.16 -17.10 14.61
C LYS A 6 -28.83 -16.37 14.83
N ARG A 7 -27.71 -17.09 14.75
CA ARG A 7 -26.44 -16.44 14.40
C ARG A 7 -26.13 -16.76 12.95
N LYS A 8 -26.38 -15.74 12.15
CA LYS A 8 -26.09 -15.55 10.74
C LYS A 8 -24.68 -16.07 10.43
N SER A 9 -24.60 -17.09 9.58
CA SER A 9 -23.34 -17.56 9.00
C SER A 9 -22.69 -16.41 8.24
N ILE A 10 -21.50 -15.99 8.66
CA ILE A 10 -20.67 -15.07 7.90
C ILE A 10 -19.91 -15.93 6.89
N PRO A 11 -20.11 -15.76 5.57
CA PRO A 11 -19.27 -16.43 4.59
C PRO A 11 -17.94 -15.67 4.55
N GLN A 12 -16.82 -16.33 4.83
CA GLN A 12 -15.49 -15.76 4.57
C GLN A 12 -14.71 -16.76 3.71
N GLY A 13 -14.14 -16.23 2.63
CA GLY A 13 -13.55 -16.97 1.53
C GLY A 13 -12.35 -17.82 1.94
N LYS A 14 -12.13 -18.84 1.10
CA LYS A 14 -11.03 -19.81 1.02
C LYS A 14 -9.70 -19.37 1.66
N ASP A 15 -9.22 -20.25 2.54
CA ASP A 15 -7.81 -20.51 2.87
C ASP A 15 -7.02 -19.32 3.46
N SER A 16 -7.43 -18.86 4.64
CA SER A 16 -6.53 -18.13 5.55
C SER A 16 -6.24 -19.03 6.76
N GLU A 17 -5.21 -19.87 6.63
CA GLU A 17 -4.72 -20.65 7.77
C GLU A 17 -4.01 -19.73 8.76
N MET A 18 -4.68 -19.42 9.88
CA MET A 18 -4.09 -18.67 10.98
C MET A 18 -3.18 -19.59 11.80
N LEU A 19 -1.87 -19.32 11.75
CA LEU A 19 -0.89 -20.00 12.61
C LEU A 19 -0.76 -19.25 13.94
N VAL A 20 -1.05 -19.93 15.05
CA VAL A 20 -0.95 -19.36 16.40
C VAL A 20 0.25 -19.98 17.12
N LEU A 21 1.21 -19.15 17.52
CA LEU A 21 2.42 -19.57 18.22
C LEU A 21 2.63 -18.71 19.47
N SER A 22 3.02 -19.34 20.59
CA SER A 22 3.41 -18.63 21.80
C SER A 22 4.92 -18.40 21.80
N ARG A 23 5.35 -17.15 21.97
CA ARG A 23 6.76 -16.74 22.05
C ARG A 23 7.02 -15.98 23.35
N LYS A 24 8.21 -16.18 23.92
CA LYS A 24 8.75 -15.42 25.06
C LYS A 24 9.55 -14.22 24.58
N GLU A 25 9.87 -13.31 25.50
CA GLU A 25 10.80 -12.21 25.24
C GLU A 25 12.15 -12.73 24.74
N GLY A 26 12.68 -12.10 23.68
CA GLY A 26 13.90 -12.50 22.98
C GLY A 26 13.71 -13.56 21.91
N GLU A 27 12.56 -14.23 21.84
CA GLU A 27 12.32 -15.24 20.81
C GLU A 27 11.91 -14.61 19.47
N LYS A 28 12.21 -15.35 18.39
CA LYS A 28 11.99 -14.93 17.01
C LYS A 28 11.06 -15.88 16.27
N LEU A 29 10.35 -15.34 15.29
CA LEU A 29 9.56 -16.03 14.30
C LEU A 29 10.03 -15.58 12.91
N VAL A 30 10.22 -16.53 12.00
CA VAL A 30 10.63 -16.24 10.62
C VAL A 30 9.48 -16.56 9.68
N ILE A 31 9.20 -15.67 8.74
CA ILE A 31 8.16 -15.83 7.72
C ILE A 31 8.83 -15.77 6.34
N GLY A 32 8.68 -16.83 5.56
CA GLY A 32 9.42 -16.99 4.30
C GLY A 32 10.92 -16.93 4.55
N ASP A 33 11.65 -16.23 3.68
CA ASP A 33 13.12 -16.16 3.74
C ASP A 33 13.67 -14.86 4.33
N ASN A 34 12.89 -13.78 4.32
CA ASN A 34 13.40 -12.42 4.56
C ASN A 34 12.63 -11.62 5.63
N ILE A 35 11.64 -12.21 6.29
CA ILE A 35 10.87 -11.53 7.33
C ILE A 35 11.13 -12.18 8.68
N VAL A 36 11.60 -11.39 9.64
CA VAL A 36 11.87 -11.84 11.01
C VAL A 36 11.09 -10.96 11.98
N ILE A 37 10.26 -11.62 12.80
CA ILE A 37 9.50 -11.00 13.87
C ILE A 37 10.19 -11.38 15.18
N THR A 38 10.56 -10.39 15.99
CA THR A 38 11.19 -10.59 17.31
C THR A 38 10.30 -10.03 18.40
N VAL A 39 10.09 -10.79 19.47
CA VAL A 39 9.45 -10.28 20.68
C VAL A 39 10.52 -9.56 21.51
N ASN A 40 10.59 -8.23 21.40
CA ASN A 40 11.64 -7.45 22.06
C ASN A 40 11.42 -7.31 23.56
N ARG A 41 10.18 -7.04 23.99
CA ARG A 41 9.84 -6.85 25.40
C ARG A 41 8.37 -7.12 25.67
N ILE A 42 8.07 -7.74 26.80
CA ILE A 42 6.69 -7.89 27.30
C ILE A 42 6.54 -7.04 28.56
N ALA A 43 5.63 -6.07 28.54
CA ALA A 43 5.37 -5.16 29.66
C ALA A 43 3.86 -5.11 29.95
N GLY A 44 3.42 -5.92 30.93
CA GLY A 44 2.00 -6.02 31.28
C GLY A 44 1.17 -6.51 30.10
N ASN A 45 0.30 -5.65 29.58
CA ASN A 45 -0.55 -5.92 28.41
C ASN A 45 0.03 -5.41 27.09
N ARG A 46 1.23 -4.82 27.09
CA ARG A 46 1.90 -4.31 25.89
C ARG A 46 3.07 -5.20 25.52
N VAL A 47 3.22 -5.44 24.22
CA VAL A 47 4.35 -6.18 23.66
C VAL A 47 5.07 -5.28 22.66
N ALA A 48 6.37 -5.13 22.83
CA ALA A 48 7.23 -4.52 21.84
C ALA A 48 7.65 -5.59 20.83
N ILE A 49 7.29 -5.39 19.56
CA ILE A 49 7.59 -6.32 18.47
C ILE A 49 8.58 -5.63 17.54
N GLY A 50 9.73 -6.26 17.32
CA GLY A 50 10.65 -5.90 16.25
C GLY A 50 10.27 -6.64 14.97
N ILE A 51 10.24 -5.94 13.84
CA ILE A 51 9.96 -6.55 12.53
C ILE A 51 11.11 -6.14 11.60
N GLU A 52 11.88 -7.12 11.15
CA GLU A 52 12.85 -6.97 10.07
C GLU A 52 12.20 -7.52 8.80
N ALA A 53 12.14 -6.68 7.76
CA ALA A 53 11.64 -7.05 6.45
C ALA A 53 12.37 -6.23 5.37
N PRO A 54 12.46 -6.72 4.13
CA PRO A 54 13.00 -5.96 3.01
C PRO A 54 12.13 -4.74 2.69
N ARG A 55 12.71 -3.72 2.04
CA ARG A 55 12.04 -2.44 1.74
C ARG A 55 10.80 -2.55 0.85
N GLU A 56 10.65 -3.66 0.14
CA GLU A 56 9.48 -3.94 -0.71
C GLU A 56 8.23 -4.31 0.10
N VAL A 57 8.41 -4.78 1.35
CA VAL A 57 7.31 -5.18 2.24
C VAL A 57 6.91 -3.99 3.11
N SER A 58 5.70 -3.49 2.93
CA SER A 58 5.14 -2.42 3.75
C SER A 58 4.70 -2.95 5.12
N ILE A 59 5.22 -2.36 6.19
CA ILE A 59 4.80 -2.66 7.56
C ILE A 59 3.96 -1.48 8.07
N VAL A 60 2.66 -1.73 8.27
CA VAL A 60 1.71 -0.73 8.79
C VAL A 60 1.04 -1.27 10.05
N ARG A 61 0.59 -0.36 10.91
CA ARG A 61 -0.26 -0.75 12.05
C ARG A 61 -1.66 -1.04 11.54
N GLY A 62 -2.27 -2.12 11.99
CA GLY A 62 -3.56 -2.59 11.45
C GLY A 62 -4.70 -1.57 11.58
N GLU A 63 -4.64 -0.69 12.57
CA GLU A 63 -5.61 0.39 12.77
C GLU A 63 -5.42 1.59 11.82
N LEU A 64 -4.24 1.71 11.21
CA LEU A 64 -3.90 2.77 10.26
C LEU A 64 -4.10 2.34 8.81
N ASP A 65 -4.49 1.08 8.58
CA ASP A 65 -4.71 0.53 7.25
C ASP A 65 -6.07 0.97 6.70
N GLN A 66 -6.15 2.25 6.32
CA GLN A 66 -7.23 2.77 5.48
C GLN A 66 -6.77 2.79 4.02
N ARG A 67 -6.67 1.60 3.41
CA ARG A 67 -6.89 1.41 1.96
C ARG A 67 -6.07 2.32 1.02
N ASP A 68 -4.75 2.31 1.12
CA ASP A 68 -3.88 2.86 0.06
C ASP A 68 -3.27 1.76 -0.82
N SER A 69 -4.01 0.67 -1.05
CA SER A 69 -3.70 -0.32 -2.09
C SER A 69 -4.47 -0.06 -3.39
N VAL A 70 -4.66 1.22 -3.75
CA VAL A 70 -5.26 1.63 -5.03
C VAL A 70 -4.30 2.48 -5.86
N ASP A 71 -2.98 2.36 -5.71
CA ASP A 71 -2.06 3.21 -6.50
C ASP A 71 -0.80 2.49 -6.98
N ARG A 72 -0.94 1.39 -7.74
CA ARG A 72 0.14 0.89 -8.62
C ARG A 72 -0.32 0.29 -9.96
N ALA A 73 -1.50 0.65 -10.48
CA ALA A 73 -1.95 0.13 -11.78
C ALA A 73 -2.33 1.18 -12.84
N SER A 74 -2.34 2.48 -12.56
CA SER A 74 -2.79 3.46 -13.56
C SER A 74 -2.17 4.86 -13.42
N LYS A 75 -1.03 5.08 -14.09
CA LYS A 75 -0.79 6.22 -15.00
C LYS A 75 0.60 6.14 -15.63
N GLY A 76 0.74 5.20 -16.56
CA GLY A 76 1.66 5.38 -17.67
C GLY A 76 1.07 6.41 -18.66
N LYS A 77 1.93 7.30 -19.15
CA LYS A 77 1.82 8.07 -20.41
C LYS A 77 0.52 8.86 -20.68
N ALA A 78 0.51 10.14 -20.31
CA ALA A 78 -0.19 11.17 -21.07
C ALA A 78 0.44 12.55 -20.77
N GLY A 79 1.45 12.91 -21.55
CA GLY A 79 2.08 14.22 -21.52
C GLY A 79 2.64 14.50 -22.90
N ALA A 80 1.77 14.64 -23.89
CA ALA A 80 2.12 15.24 -25.17
C ALA A 80 2.27 16.75 -24.93
N PRO A 81 3.43 17.38 -25.22
CA PRO A 81 3.48 18.83 -25.31
C PRO A 81 2.84 19.23 -26.65
N ASN A 82 1.63 19.76 -26.55
CA ASN A 82 1.02 20.58 -27.57
C ASN A 82 1.77 21.92 -27.65
N SER A 83 2.72 22.05 -28.57
CA SER A 83 3.22 23.37 -28.96
C SER A 83 3.68 23.33 -30.42
N ALA A 84 2.82 23.84 -31.31
CA ALA A 84 3.18 24.56 -32.54
C ALA A 84 1.97 24.72 -33.49
N MET A 85 1.03 25.59 -33.14
CA MET A 85 0.15 26.36 -34.05
C MET A 85 -0.25 27.58 -33.19
N LEU A 86 0.10 28.85 -33.45
CA LEU A 86 0.07 29.70 -34.65
C LEU A 86 1.24 30.72 -34.53
N ASP A 87 1.83 31.27 -35.59
CA ASP A 87 1.28 32.43 -36.31
C ASP A 87 1.66 32.46 -37.79
N HIS A 88 0.68 32.86 -38.60
CA HIS A 88 0.76 33.06 -40.03
C HIS A 88 1.41 34.43 -40.36
N ASP A 89 2.19 34.40 -41.45
CA ASP A 89 2.47 35.48 -42.40
C ASP A 89 3.33 36.69 -41.96
N ILE A 90 4.63 36.60 -42.27
CA ILE A 90 5.50 37.76 -42.51
C ILE A 90 5.20 38.30 -43.92
N ALA A 91 4.44 39.38 -44.02
CA ALA A 91 4.37 40.21 -45.23
C ALA A 91 5.42 41.32 -45.14
N VAL A 92 6.50 41.18 -45.92
CA VAL A 92 7.45 42.25 -46.21
C VAL A 92 6.84 43.13 -47.30
N ALA A 93 6.38 44.33 -46.94
CA ALA A 93 6.40 45.48 -47.84
C ALA A 93 7.68 46.26 -47.49
N GLY A 94 8.68 46.36 -48.35
CA GLY A 94 8.55 46.85 -49.72
C GLY A 94 8.83 48.35 -49.68
N GLN A 95 10.06 48.70 -50.05
CA GLN A 95 10.75 49.97 -49.78
C GLN A 95 10.03 51.22 -50.26
N ALA A 96 10.26 52.31 -49.52
CA ALA A 96 10.15 53.67 -50.01
C ALA A 96 11.25 53.94 -51.05
N GLU A 97 10.88 54.40 -52.25
CA GLU A 97 11.67 55.34 -53.05
C GLU A 97 10.75 56.19 -53.94
N ARG A 98 10.87 57.52 -53.77
CA ARG A 98 10.45 58.66 -54.61
C ARG A 98 8.96 59.01 -54.74
#